data_AF-A0A1V5ACG4-F1
#
_entry.id   AF-A0A1V5ACG4-F1
#
_cell.length_a   1.000
_cell.length_b   1.000
_cell.length_c   1.000
_cell.angle_alpha   90.00
_cell.angle_beta   90.00
_cell.angle_gamma   90.00
#
_symmetry.space_group_name_H-M   'P 1'
#
loop_
_entity.id
_entity.type
_entity.pdbx_description
1 polymer ?
#
loop_
_entity_poly.entity_id
_entity_poly.type
_entity_poly.pdbx_seq_one_letter_code
_entity_poly.pdbx_strand_id
1 'polypeptide(L)'
;MRARAVALILLFAVFLAAPVLAAEEDRYGYIKVYDVDVQLDNGTANIHVNYTVDESTRIIFFFFGKQDLKNKLMKILNYDDAKIQRIDLEGAEFTVNEAAVSYGDGIYWYPAHTFNVVIPNLTVRSPQVTRNFTMVREFPSGIGYFSLAEVPVRQRL
;
A
#
# COMPACT_ATOMS: atom_id res chain seq x y z
N MET A 1 -11.59 24.81 -47.42
CA MET A 1 -10.62 25.08 -46.32
C MET A 1 -11.26 25.03 -44.93
N ARG A 2 -12.44 25.62 -44.70
CA ARG A 2 -13.10 25.65 -43.38
C ARG A 2 -13.44 24.27 -42.78
N ALA A 3 -13.98 23.34 -43.57
CA ALA A 3 -14.33 21.99 -43.08
C ALA A 3 -13.10 21.15 -42.66
N ARG A 4 -11.95 21.34 -43.32
CA ARG A 4 -10.70 20.63 -42.97
C ARG A 4 -10.09 21.15 -41.67
N ALA A 5 -10.19 22.46 -41.43
CA ALA A 5 -9.76 23.07 -40.17
C ALA A 5 -10.62 22.60 -38.98
N VAL A 6 -11.94 22.51 -39.17
CA VAL A 6 -12.86 22.00 -38.14
C VAL A 6 -12.58 20.53 -37.81
N ALA A 7 -12.31 19.70 -38.82
CA ALA A 7 -11.94 18.30 -38.63
C ALA A 7 -10.61 18.13 -37.87
N LEU A 8 -9.61 18.97 -38.16
CA LEU A 8 -8.33 18.99 -37.44
C LEU A 8 -8.48 19.43 -35.98
N ILE A 9 -9.34 20.41 -35.71
CA ILE A 9 -9.61 20.88 -34.34
C ILE A 9 -10.33 19.79 -33.54
N LEU A 10 -11.30 19.08 -34.14
CA LEU A 10 -11.96 17.94 -33.51
C LEU A 10 -10.98 16.79 -33.24
N LEU A 11 -10.08 16.48 -34.17
CA LEU A 11 -9.03 15.47 -33.99
C LEU A 11 -8.08 15.83 -32.84
N PHE A 12 -7.65 17.10 -32.75
CA PHE A 12 -6.82 17.59 -31.66
C PHE A 12 -7.54 17.58 -30.31
N ALA A 13 -8.84 17.94 -30.29
CA ALA A 13 -9.65 17.90 -29.06
C ALA A 13 -9.80 16.47 -28.51
N VAL A 14 -9.91 15.46 -29.38
CA VAL A 14 -9.93 14.05 -28.97
C VAL A 14 -8.58 13.60 -28.41
N PHE A 15 -7.46 14.05 -29.00
CA PHE A 15 -6.13 13.75 -28.47
C PHE A 15 -5.83 14.42 -27.12
N LEU A 16 -6.38 15.61 -26.88
CA LEU A 16 -6.20 16.35 -25.62
C LEU A 16 -7.07 15.82 -24.47
N ALA A 17 -8.14 15.06 -24.76
CA ALA A 17 -9.01 14.45 -23.75
C ALA A 17 -8.49 13.11 -23.20
N ALA A 18 -7.50 12.50 -23.86
CA ALA A 18 -6.96 11.20 -23.48
C ALA A 18 -6.30 11.12 -22.07
N PRO A 19 -5.66 12.16 -21.48
CA PRO A 19 -4.95 11.98 -20.22
C PRO A 19 -5.88 12.02 -18.99
N VAL A 20 -7.18 12.30 -19.14
CA VAL A 20 -8.10 12.45 -17.99
C VAL A 20 -8.45 11.10 -17.34
N LEU A 21 -8.38 9.99 -18.09
CA LEU A 21 -8.68 8.65 -17.56
C LEU A 21 -7.50 7.98 -16.82
N ALA A 22 -6.28 8.52 -16.93
CA ALA A 22 -5.08 8.00 -16.25
C ALA A 22 -4.79 8.68 -14.90
N ALA A 23 -5.54 9.74 -14.55
CA ALA A 23 -5.21 10.62 -13.43
C ALA A 23 -5.29 9.98 -12.02
N GLU A 24 -5.88 8.79 -11.88
CA GLU A 24 -5.88 8.06 -10.60
C GLU A 24 -4.71 7.07 -10.43
N GLU A 25 -4.14 6.54 -11.52
CA GLU A 25 -3.00 5.60 -11.43
C GLU A 25 -1.69 6.31 -11.06
N ASP A 26 -1.51 7.57 -11.47
CA ASP A 26 -0.23 8.28 -11.42
C ASP A 26 0.01 9.12 -10.15
N ARG A 27 -0.78 8.97 -9.08
CA ARG A 27 -0.69 9.85 -7.89
C ARG A 27 0.72 9.88 -7.27
N TYR A 28 1.52 8.83 -7.46
CA TYR A 28 2.91 8.77 -6.99
C TYR A 28 3.96 8.61 -8.11
N GLY A 29 3.53 8.76 -9.37
CA GLY A 29 4.33 9.05 -10.57
C GLY A 29 5.35 8.00 -10.96
N TYR A 30 6.48 7.95 -10.25
CA TYR A 30 7.62 7.10 -10.61
C TYR A 30 7.62 5.76 -9.86
N ILE A 31 6.66 5.54 -8.95
CA ILE A 31 6.53 4.32 -8.15
C ILE A 31 5.38 3.50 -8.70
N LYS A 32 5.68 2.28 -9.15
CA LYS A 32 4.67 1.31 -9.54
C LYS A 32 4.59 0.19 -8.52
N VAL A 33 3.50 0.15 -7.76
CA VAL A 33 3.24 -0.90 -6.76
C VAL A 33 2.63 -2.12 -7.45
N TYR A 34 3.10 -3.31 -7.13
CA TYR A 34 2.58 -4.57 -7.66
C TYR A 34 1.83 -5.38 -6.61
N ASP A 35 2.42 -5.49 -5.43
CA ASP A 35 1.84 -6.21 -4.31
C ASP A 35 2.15 -5.55 -2.97
N VAL A 36 1.22 -5.78 -2.03
CA VAL A 36 1.38 -5.47 -0.62
C VAL A 36 1.01 -6.72 0.17
N ASP A 37 1.93 -7.21 0.98
CA ASP A 37 1.68 -8.29 1.94
C ASP A 37 1.68 -7.72 3.36
N VAL A 38 0.59 -7.92 4.08
CA VAL A 38 0.39 -7.49 5.46
C VAL A 38 0.36 -8.74 6.33
N GLN A 39 1.42 -8.97 7.10
CA GLN A 39 1.51 -10.06 8.05
C GLN A 39 1.21 -9.56 9.47
N LEU A 40 0.16 -10.09 10.07
CA LEU A 40 -0.30 -9.73 11.41
C LEU A 40 0.27 -10.71 12.45
N ASP A 41 0.91 -10.15 13.48
CA ASP A 41 1.40 -10.91 14.62
C ASP A 41 1.31 -10.06 15.90
N ASN A 42 0.65 -10.58 16.93
CA ASN A 42 0.60 -9.97 18.27
C ASN A 42 0.29 -8.45 18.28
N GLY A 43 -0.72 -8.01 17.53
CA GLY A 43 -1.08 -6.59 17.44
C GLY A 43 -0.23 -5.76 16.47
N THR A 44 0.85 -6.32 15.92
CA THR A 44 1.76 -5.67 14.98
C THR A 44 1.45 -6.12 13.56
N ALA A 45 1.54 -5.20 12.60
CA ALA A 45 1.51 -5.51 11.18
C ALA A 45 2.90 -5.30 10.56
N ASN A 46 3.50 -6.38 10.03
CA ASN A 46 4.68 -6.31 9.19
C ASN A 46 4.23 -6.25 7.73
N ILE A 47 4.60 -5.19 7.04
CA ILE A 47 4.10 -4.89 5.71
C ILE A 47 5.27 -4.96 4.74
N HIS A 48 5.18 -5.87 3.78
CA HIS A 48 6.07 -5.93 2.64
C HIS A 48 5.39 -5.26 1.44
N VAL A 49 6.10 -4.35 0.78
CA VAL A 49 5.60 -3.69 -0.43
C VAL A 49 6.56 -4.01 -1.55
N ASN A 50 6.05 -4.59 -2.62
CA ASN A 50 6.80 -4.85 -3.83
C ASN A 50 6.44 -3.80 -4.87
N TYR A 51 7.45 -3.11 -5.37
CA TYR A 51 7.27 -2.00 -6.30
C TYR A 51 8.47 -1.87 -7.22
N THR A 52 8.35 -1.06 -8.26
CA THR A 52 9.52 -0.62 -9.03
C THR A 52 9.56 0.88 -9.07
N VAL A 53 10.77 1.44 -9.08
CA VAL A 53 10.99 2.82 -9.48
C VAL A 53 11.41 2.91 -10.93
N ASP A 54 10.80 3.83 -11.67
CA ASP A 54 11.14 4.20 -13.04
C ASP A 54 12.64 4.46 -13.20
N GLU A 55 13.22 3.89 -14.25
CA GLU A 55 14.66 3.91 -14.51
C GLU A 55 15.24 5.32 -14.59
N SER A 56 14.51 6.24 -15.23
CA SER A 56 14.88 7.66 -15.35
C SER A 56 15.05 8.38 -14.00
N THR A 57 14.33 7.92 -12.97
CA THR A 57 14.33 8.54 -11.63
C THR A 57 15.39 7.91 -10.71
N ARG A 58 15.86 6.69 -11.00
CA ARG A 58 16.79 5.94 -10.13
C ARG A 58 18.07 6.69 -9.82
N ILE A 59 18.60 7.42 -10.81
CA ILE A 59 19.84 8.20 -10.66
C ILE A 59 19.73 9.25 -9.54
N ILE A 60 18.54 9.81 -9.32
CA ILE A 60 18.30 10.85 -8.32
C ILE A 60 18.52 10.30 -6.91
N PHE A 61 18.16 9.04 -6.64
CA PHE A 61 18.36 8.45 -5.30
C PHE A 61 19.82 8.20 -4.95
N PHE A 62 20.71 8.06 -5.93
CA PHE A 62 22.15 7.97 -5.67
C PHE A 62 22.72 9.31 -5.20
N PHE A 63 22.21 10.42 -5.73
CA PHE A 63 22.68 11.76 -5.36
C PHE A 63 22.00 12.32 -4.10
N PHE A 64 20.71 12.07 -3.93
CA PHE A 64 19.89 12.72 -2.89
C PHE A 64 19.34 11.76 -1.84
N GLY A 65 19.66 10.47 -1.94
CA GLY A 65 19.15 9.43 -1.05
C GLY A 65 17.68 9.09 -1.30
N LYS A 66 17.11 8.23 -0.45
CA LYS A 66 15.77 7.62 -0.63
C LYS A 66 14.66 8.28 0.21
N GLN A 67 14.87 9.49 0.71
CA GLN A 67 13.93 10.13 1.64
C GLN A 67 12.58 10.46 0.98
N ASP A 68 12.59 10.94 -0.27
CA ASP A 68 11.36 11.18 -1.03
C ASP A 68 10.60 9.87 -1.28
N LEU A 69 11.30 8.82 -1.70
CA LEU A 69 10.74 7.48 -1.90
C LEU A 69 10.07 6.96 -0.62
N LYS A 70 10.77 7.05 0.52
CA LYS A 70 10.22 6.73 1.84
C LYS A 70 8.93 7.50 2.12
N ASN A 71 8.95 8.83 1.96
CA ASN A 71 7.79 9.66 2.24
C ASN A 71 6.60 9.33 1.34
N LYS A 72 6.84 9.01 0.06
CA LYS A 72 5.79 8.60 -0.87
C LYS A 72 5.22 7.23 -0.52
N LEU A 73 6.05 6.25 -0.19
CA LEU A 73 5.59 4.92 0.24
C LEU A 73 4.75 5.00 1.53
N MET A 74 5.17 5.83 2.50
CA MET A 74 4.39 6.10 3.71
C MET A 74 3.01 6.67 3.38
N LYS A 75 2.94 7.62 2.44
CA LYS A 75 1.66 8.17 1.97
C LYS A 75 0.83 7.16 1.19
N ILE A 76 1.45 6.33 0.34
CA ILE A 76 0.76 5.26 -0.39
C ILE A 76 0.08 4.30 0.58
N LEU A 77 0.84 3.84 1.58
CA LEU A 77 0.36 2.88 2.58
C LEU A 77 -0.64 3.49 3.56
N ASN A 78 -0.53 4.80 3.85
CA ASN A 78 -1.50 5.54 4.65
C ASN A 78 -1.69 5.03 6.09
N TYR A 79 -0.62 4.56 6.74
CA TYR A 79 -0.60 4.30 8.18
C TYR A 79 0.02 5.47 8.92
N ASP A 80 -0.60 5.90 10.02
CA ASP A 80 -0.13 7.02 10.83
C ASP A 80 1.23 6.71 11.50
N ASP A 81 1.40 5.49 12.02
CA ASP A 81 2.56 5.08 12.82
C ASP A 81 3.44 4.00 12.16
N ALA A 82 3.45 3.94 10.82
CA ALA A 82 4.35 3.04 10.11
C ALA A 82 5.83 3.41 10.33
N LYS A 83 6.64 2.42 10.68
CA LYS A 83 8.10 2.53 10.78
C LYS A 83 8.73 1.75 9.65
N ILE A 84 9.61 2.41 8.90
CA ILE A 84 10.35 1.73 7.84
C ILE A 84 11.49 0.90 8.43
N GLN A 85 11.58 -0.35 8.03
CA GLN A 85 12.68 -1.26 8.40
C GLN A 85 13.73 -1.32 7.28
N ARG A 86 13.26 -1.45 6.04
CA ARG A 86 14.11 -1.59 4.87
C ARG A 86 13.49 -0.90 3.67
N ILE A 87 14.32 -0.34 2.80
CA ILE A 87 13.90 0.30 1.56
C ILE A 87 15.00 0.22 0.51
N ASP A 88 14.65 -0.28 -0.67
CA ASP A 88 15.50 -0.29 -1.85
C ASP A 88 14.74 0.30 -3.07
N LEU A 89 14.99 -0.17 -4.29
CA LEU A 89 14.31 0.32 -5.51
C LEU A 89 13.27 -0.66 -6.07
N GLU A 90 13.16 -1.83 -5.42
CA GLU A 90 12.32 -2.98 -5.81
C GLU A 90 11.34 -3.36 -4.70
N GLY A 91 11.54 -2.88 -3.48
CA GLY A 91 10.68 -3.17 -2.36
C GLY A 91 10.99 -2.36 -1.10
N ALA A 92 10.10 -2.51 -0.13
CA ALA A 92 10.26 -1.93 1.20
C ALA A 92 9.52 -2.75 2.24
N GLU A 93 10.03 -2.69 3.47
CA GLU A 93 9.46 -3.35 4.63
C GLU A 93 9.13 -2.31 5.69
N PHE A 94 7.92 -2.39 6.22
CA PHE A 94 7.41 -1.52 7.27
C PHE A 94 6.89 -2.35 8.43
N THR A 95 6.93 -1.77 9.61
CA THR A 95 6.27 -2.29 10.81
C THR A 95 5.32 -1.22 11.31
N VAL A 96 4.06 -1.60 11.52
CA VAL A 96 3.05 -0.78 12.17
C VAL A 96 2.78 -1.43 13.52
N ASN A 97 3.28 -0.80 14.58
CA ASN A 97 2.97 -1.22 15.94
C ASN A 97 1.52 -0.89 16.24
N GLU A 98 0.85 -1.72 17.06
CA GLU A 98 -0.55 -1.50 17.45
C GLU A 98 -1.50 -1.38 16.25
N ALA A 99 -1.14 -1.98 15.11
CA ALA A 99 -1.97 -2.05 13.92
C ALA A 99 -3.30 -2.76 14.19
N ALA A 100 -3.34 -3.67 15.16
CA ALA A 100 -4.54 -4.35 15.60
C ALA A 100 -4.82 -4.10 17.08
N VAL A 101 -6.09 -3.87 17.39
CA VAL A 101 -6.58 -3.65 18.76
C VAL A 101 -6.58 -4.98 19.51
N SER A 102 -5.90 -5.04 20.66
CA SER A 102 -5.95 -6.20 21.55
C SER A 102 -7.18 -6.16 22.44
N TYR A 103 -7.93 -7.26 22.50
CA TYR A 103 -9.05 -7.45 23.43
C TYR A 103 -8.67 -8.28 24.67
N GLY A 104 -7.38 -8.61 24.83
CA GLY A 104 -6.93 -9.56 25.84
C GLY A 104 -7.06 -11.02 25.39
N ASP A 105 -6.54 -11.94 26.18
CA ASP A 105 -6.59 -13.40 25.94
C ASP A 105 -6.13 -13.84 24.55
N GLY A 106 -5.15 -13.12 23.99
CA GLY A 106 -4.62 -13.38 22.66
C GLY A 106 -5.57 -12.99 21.51
N ILE A 107 -6.65 -12.27 21.75
CA ILE A 107 -7.62 -11.85 20.73
C ILE A 107 -7.24 -10.48 20.18
N TYR A 108 -7.16 -10.36 18.85
CA TYR A 108 -6.82 -9.14 18.15
C TYR A 108 -7.84 -8.82 17.05
N TRP A 109 -8.05 -7.53 16.83
CA TRP A 109 -8.85 -6.99 15.72
C TRP A 109 -8.01 -6.05 14.88
N TYR A 110 -7.70 -6.46 13.66
CA TYR A 110 -7.09 -5.61 12.66
C TYR A 110 -8.21 -4.90 11.88
N PRO A 111 -8.36 -3.57 12.01
CA PRO A 111 -9.49 -2.84 11.43
C PRO A 111 -9.41 -2.78 9.91
N ALA A 112 -10.49 -2.28 9.30
CA ALA A 112 -10.46 -1.89 7.89
C ALA A 112 -9.39 -0.82 7.66
N HIS A 113 -8.77 -0.83 6.48
CA HIS A 113 -7.67 0.08 6.16
C HIS A 113 -7.80 0.61 4.73
N THR A 114 -7.63 1.93 4.55
CA THR A 114 -7.70 2.57 3.23
C THR A 114 -6.31 3.00 2.78
N PHE A 115 -5.89 2.52 1.61
CA PHE A 115 -4.68 2.94 0.92
C PHE A 115 -4.96 4.20 0.10
N ASN A 116 -3.93 5.02 -0.13
CA ASN A 116 -4.09 6.23 -0.94
C ASN A 116 -3.99 5.97 -2.46
N VAL A 117 -3.79 4.71 -2.86
CA VAL A 117 -3.74 4.22 -4.24
C VAL A 117 -4.48 2.89 -4.35
N VAL A 118 -4.78 2.46 -5.58
CA VAL A 118 -5.26 1.11 -5.83
C VAL A 118 -4.07 0.14 -5.76
N ILE A 119 -4.18 -0.88 -4.92
CA ILE A 119 -3.20 -1.95 -4.77
C ILE A 119 -3.59 -3.10 -5.72
N PRO A 120 -2.73 -3.47 -6.70
CA PRO A 120 -3.08 -4.53 -7.65
C PRO A 120 -3.28 -5.89 -6.99
N ASN A 121 -2.42 -6.25 -6.04
CA ASN A 121 -2.54 -7.47 -5.24
C ASN A 121 -2.30 -7.15 -3.76
N LEU A 122 -3.32 -7.34 -2.93
CA LEU A 122 -3.21 -7.18 -1.48
C LEU A 122 -3.38 -8.54 -0.82
N THR A 123 -2.41 -8.92 -0.01
CA THR A 123 -2.48 -10.12 0.83
C THR A 123 -2.48 -9.69 2.29
N VAL A 124 -3.46 -10.14 3.07
CA VAL A 124 -3.50 -9.91 4.52
C VAL A 124 -3.51 -11.26 5.22
N ARG A 125 -2.47 -11.53 6.01
CA ARG A 125 -2.25 -12.80 6.70
C ARG A 125 -2.32 -12.60 8.20
N SER A 126 -3.27 -13.26 8.84
CA SER A 126 -3.20 -13.56 10.26
C SER A 126 -2.61 -14.96 10.47
N PRO A 127 -2.31 -15.36 11.71
CA PRO A 127 -1.84 -16.72 11.99
C PRO A 127 -2.80 -17.83 11.54
N GLN A 128 -4.11 -17.54 11.45
CA GLN A 128 -5.13 -18.52 11.09
C GLN A 128 -5.64 -18.37 9.65
N VAL A 129 -5.65 -17.15 9.10
CA VAL A 129 -6.36 -16.86 7.85
C VAL A 129 -5.51 -15.98 6.95
N THR A 130 -5.46 -16.34 5.68
CA THR A 130 -4.95 -15.47 4.61
C THR A 130 -6.11 -14.98 3.75
N ARG A 131 -6.20 -13.67 3.52
CA ARG A 131 -7.15 -13.05 2.61
C ARG A 131 -6.40 -12.37 1.48
N ASN A 132 -6.83 -12.65 0.24
CA ASN A 132 -6.26 -12.07 -0.96
C ASN A 132 -7.31 -11.17 -1.62
N PHE A 133 -6.88 -10.01 -2.08
CA PHE A 133 -7.69 -9.04 -2.79
C PHE A 133 -6.93 -8.55 -4.01
N THR A 134 -7.67 -8.19 -5.05
CA THR A 134 -7.10 -7.66 -6.29
C THR A 134 -7.73 -6.32 -6.64
N MET A 135 -6.90 -5.39 -7.12
CA MET A 135 -7.32 -4.06 -7.53
C MET A 135 -8.16 -3.33 -6.47
N VAL A 136 -7.69 -3.33 -5.22
CA VAL A 136 -8.41 -2.72 -4.09
C VAL A 136 -7.72 -1.47 -3.58
N ARG A 137 -8.51 -0.45 -3.24
CA ARG A 137 -8.04 0.73 -2.50
C ARG A 137 -8.25 0.58 -0.98
N GLU A 138 -9.04 -0.40 -0.56
CA GLU A 138 -9.41 -0.61 0.83
C GLU A 138 -9.31 -2.10 1.17
N PHE A 139 -8.78 -2.41 2.35
CA PHE A 139 -8.99 -3.67 3.04
C PHE A 139 -10.33 -3.60 3.81
N PRO A 140 -11.39 -4.29 3.36
CA PRO A 140 -12.73 -4.08 3.88
C PRO A 140 -12.98 -4.81 5.19
N SER A 141 -13.85 -4.23 6.03
CA SER A 141 -14.48 -4.85 7.21
C SER A 141 -13.56 -5.34 8.33
N GLY A 142 -12.24 -5.25 8.20
CA GLY A 142 -11.29 -5.76 9.18
C GLY A 142 -11.27 -7.29 9.29
N ILE A 143 -10.38 -7.80 10.15
CA ILE A 143 -10.33 -9.21 10.57
C ILE A 143 -9.99 -9.35 12.05
N GLY A 144 -10.72 -10.25 12.71
CA GLY A 144 -10.36 -10.79 14.01
C GLY A 144 -9.39 -11.96 13.86
N TYR A 145 -8.42 -12.07 14.75
CA TYR A 145 -7.48 -13.19 14.78
C TYR A 145 -6.97 -13.47 16.19
N PHE A 146 -6.40 -14.65 16.39
CA PHE A 146 -5.76 -14.99 17.66
C PHE A 146 -4.25 -14.96 17.52
N SER A 147 -3.56 -14.53 18.56
CA SER A 147 -2.12 -14.68 18.71
C SER A 147 -1.76 -16.15 18.90
N LEU A 148 -0.58 -16.53 18.41
CA LEU A 148 0.02 -17.84 18.69
C LEU A 148 0.82 -17.86 20.00
N ALA A 149 0.97 -16.72 20.68
CA ALA A 149 1.61 -16.67 21.98
C ALA A 149 0.71 -17.36 23.00
N GLU A 150 1.25 -18.38 23.69
CA GLU A 150 0.59 -19.07 24.79
C GLU A 150 0.02 -18.05 25.77
N VAL A 151 -1.30 -18.05 25.96
CA VAL A 151 -1.92 -17.31 27.07
C VAL A 151 -1.34 -17.91 28.34
N PRO A 152 -0.52 -17.19 29.14
CA PRO A 152 -0.06 -17.73 30.40
C PRO A 152 -1.30 -17.96 31.25
N VAL A 153 -1.62 -19.22 31.52
CA VAL A 153 -2.72 -19.61 32.40
C VAL A 153 -2.44 -18.92 33.73
N ARG A 154 -3.21 -17.86 34.05
CA ARG A 154 -3.23 -17.31 35.41
C ARG A 154 -3.73 -18.43 36.31
N GLN A 155 -2.80 -19.14 36.95
CA GLN A 155 -3.11 -19.98 38.09
C GLN A 155 -3.73 -19.04 39.13
N ARG A 156 -5.05 -19.15 39.31
CA ARG A 156 -5.72 -18.52 40.45
C ARG A 156 -5.14 -19.21 41.69
N LEU A 157 -4.33 -18.46 42.44
CA LEU A 157 -3.98 -18.77 43.83
C LEU A 157 -5.25 -18.72 44.69
#